data_AF-A0A2V8FYF9-F1
#
_entry.id   AF-A0A2V8FYF9-F1
#
_cell.length_a   1.000
_cell.length_b   1.000
_cell.length_c   1.000
_cell.angle_alpha   90.00
_cell.angle_beta   90.00
_cell.angle_gamma   90.00
#
_symmetry.space_group_name_H-M   'P 1'
#
loop_
_entity.id
_entity.type
_entity.pdbx_description
1 polymer ?
#
loop_
_entity_poly.entity_id
_entity_poly.type
_entity_poly.pdbx_seq_one_letter_code
_entity_poly.pdbx_strand_id
1 'polypeptide(L)'
;MRAGLVRAIGDPEVRFREDPVRMLRAVALAARLDFAIDPPVLDAIRLLRHEIAKAAPPRLLEEYYKILRAGAAEKAFRTLAQLGLLEPISSELHRGATDPLWRSLGELDAYRHRFEATPDALSNAILLGSLLIPLG
;
A
#
# COMPACT_ATOMS: atom_id res chain seq x y z
N MET A 1 -8.13 8.22 20.45
CA MET A 1 -7.32 8.69 19.29
C MET A 1 -7.91 10.02 18.84
N ARG A 2 -7.20 11.16 18.99
CA ARG A 2 -7.76 12.52 18.76
C ARG A 2 -7.19 13.27 17.55
N ALA A 3 -6.32 12.65 16.75
CA ALA A 3 -5.90 13.20 15.47
C ALA A 3 -5.80 12.02 14.50
N GLY A 4 -6.54 12.04 13.40
CA GLY A 4 -6.46 11.04 12.35
C GLY A 4 -5.12 11.15 11.61
N LEU A 5 -4.04 10.80 12.30
CA LEU A 5 -2.67 11.01 11.88
C LEU A 5 -1.81 9.80 12.25
N VAL A 6 -1.20 9.18 11.24
CA VAL A 6 -0.25 8.07 11.41
C VAL A 6 1.12 8.62 11.76
N ARG A 7 1.62 8.25 12.94
CA ARG A 7 2.95 8.63 13.46
C ARG A 7 3.81 7.39 13.68
N ALA A 8 5.11 7.52 13.47
CA ALA A 8 6.06 6.51 13.91
C ALA A 8 6.23 6.55 15.43
N ILE A 9 6.47 5.39 16.03
CA ILE A 9 6.95 5.30 17.41
C ILE A 9 8.48 5.34 17.33
N GLY A 10 9.08 6.44 17.83
CA GLY A 10 10.51 6.73 17.67
C GLY A 10 10.83 7.40 16.32
N ASP A 11 12.11 7.38 15.95
CA ASP A 11 12.60 7.98 14.69
C ASP A 11 12.19 7.14 13.47
N PRO A 12 11.41 7.68 12.51
CA PRO A 12 10.96 6.93 11.34
C PRO A 12 12.12 6.42 10.47
N GLU A 13 13.21 7.16 10.35
CA GLU A 13 14.33 6.74 9.50
C GLU A 13 15.01 5.48 10.06
N VAL A 14 15.28 5.47 11.36
CA VAL A 14 15.86 4.31 12.05
C VAL A 14 14.95 3.10 11.88
N ARG A 15 13.64 3.28 12.11
CA ARG A 15 12.66 2.18 12.05
C ARG A 15 12.47 1.64 10.64
N PHE A 16 12.58 2.46 9.61
CA PHE A 16 12.50 2.01 8.21
C PHE A 16 13.77 1.33 7.74
N ARG A 17 14.96 1.72 8.21
CA ARG A 17 16.20 0.98 7.94
C ARG A 17 16.20 -0.41 8.58
N GLU A 18 15.65 -0.52 9.79
CA GLU A 18 15.49 -1.82 10.47
C GLU A 18 14.50 -2.75 9.77
N ASP A 19 13.39 -2.19 9.28
CA ASP A 19 12.36 -2.95 8.56
C ASP A 19 11.66 -2.08 7.51
N PRO A 20 12.13 -2.12 6.26
CA PRO A 20 11.61 -1.27 5.18
C PRO A 20 10.11 -1.46 4.92
N VAL A 21 9.58 -2.66 5.21
CA VAL A 21 8.16 -3.01 5.02
C VAL A 21 7.23 -2.12 5.86
N ARG A 22 7.74 -1.49 6.92
CA ARG A 22 6.98 -0.52 7.73
C ARG A 22 6.51 0.69 6.94
N MET A 23 7.19 1.06 5.84
CA MET A 23 6.75 2.13 4.95
C MET A 23 5.41 1.76 4.29
N LEU A 24 5.27 0.53 3.79
CA LEU A 24 4.00 0.02 3.24
C LEU A 24 2.90 -0.01 4.30
N ARG A 25 3.24 -0.48 5.52
CA ARG A 25 2.29 -0.56 6.63
C ARG A 25 1.78 0.80 7.06
N ALA A 26 2.62 1.83 7.08
CA ALA A 26 2.22 3.20 7.40
C ALA A 26 1.19 3.72 6.39
N VAL A 27 1.45 3.52 5.09
CA VAL A 27 0.53 3.91 4.01
C VAL A 27 -0.76 3.11 4.06
N ALA A 28 -0.69 1.79 4.28
CA ALA A 28 -1.85 0.93 4.40
C ALA A 28 -2.75 1.34 5.58
N LEU A 29 -2.16 1.64 6.73
CA LEU A 29 -2.89 2.09 7.91
C LEU A 29 -3.57 3.43 7.68
N ALA A 30 -2.86 4.39 7.08
CA ALA A 30 -3.40 5.71 6.76
C ALA A 30 -4.56 5.62 5.78
N ALA A 31 -4.42 4.83 4.72
CA ALA A 31 -5.48 4.62 3.75
C ALA A 31 -6.73 3.99 4.40
N ARG A 32 -6.54 2.93 5.18
CA ARG A 32 -7.64 2.15 5.76
C ARG A 32 -8.41 2.87 6.86
N LEU A 33 -7.75 3.75 7.62
CA LEU A 33 -8.38 4.56 8.67
C LEU A 33 -8.82 5.94 8.19
N ASP A 34 -8.59 6.26 6.91
CA ASP A 34 -8.76 7.60 6.36
C ASP A 34 -7.96 8.68 7.13
N PHE A 35 -6.75 8.33 7.57
CA PHE A 35 -5.85 9.21 8.32
C PHE A 35 -4.84 9.88 7.40
N ALA A 36 -4.35 11.05 7.82
CA ALA A 36 -3.15 11.66 7.25
C ALA A 36 -1.90 10.93 7.73
N ILE A 37 -0.78 11.08 7.01
CA ILE A 37 0.53 10.61 7.47
C ILE A 37 1.33 11.82 7.95
N ASP A 38 1.95 11.68 9.12
CA ASP A 38 2.77 12.74 9.72
C ASP A 38 3.94 13.14 8.79
N PRO A 39 4.22 14.45 8.58
CA PRO A 39 5.26 14.87 7.64
C PRO A 39 6.63 14.22 7.84
N PRO A 40 7.16 14.03 9.08
CA PRO A 40 8.42 13.32 9.29
C PRO A 40 8.39 11.87 8.76
N VAL A 41 7.25 11.20 8.82
CA VAL A 41 7.07 9.84 8.28
C VAL A 41 7.08 9.87 6.76
N LEU A 42 6.41 10.85 6.14
CA LEU A 42 6.42 11.03 4.68
C LEU A 42 7.84 11.31 4.15
N ASP A 43 8.58 12.18 4.83
CA ASP A 43 9.94 12.54 4.43
C ASP A 43 10.89 11.35 4.55
N ALA A 44 10.81 10.61 5.66
CA ALA A 44 11.56 9.37 5.83
C ALA A 44 11.21 8.31 4.78
N ILE A 45 9.93 8.17 4.40
CA ILE A 45 9.52 7.29 3.30
C ILE A 45 10.21 7.72 2.00
N ARG A 46 10.13 9.00 1.63
CA ARG A 46 10.72 9.48 0.36
C ARG A 46 12.22 9.28 0.31
N LEU A 47 12.90 9.55 1.43
CA LEU A 47 14.35 9.39 1.57
C LEU A 47 14.77 7.93 1.44
N LEU A 48 14.04 7.03 2.13
CA LEU A 48 14.42 5.61 2.26
C LEU A 48 13.67 4.68 1.32
N ARG A 49 12.90 5.18 0.36
CA ARG A 49 12.07 4.35 -0.54
C ARG A 49 12.84 3.21 -1.21
N HIS A 50 14.12 3.41 -1.54
CA HIS A 50 14.97 2.39 -2.17
C HIS A 50 15.32 1.22 -1.25
N GLU A 51 15.29 1.43 0.08
CA GLU A 51 15.52 0.38 1.08
C GLU A 51 14.45 -0.71 1.01
N ILE A 52 13.26 -0.43 0.47
CA ILE A 52 12.19 -1.42 0.31
C ILE A 52 12.62 -2.62 -0.54
N ALA A 53 13.54 -2.43 -1.49
CA ALA A 53 14.06 -3.49 -2.34
C ALA A 53 14.90 -4.52 -1.57
N LYS A 54 15.36 -4.19 -0.35
CA LYS A 54 16.07 -5.13 0.54
C LYS A 54 15.10 -6.05 1.30
N ALA A 55 13.81 -5.74 1.33
CA ALA A 55 12.82 -6.59 1.98
C ALA A 55 12.62 -7.89 1.20
N ALA A 56 12.47 -9.01 1.92
CA ALA A 56 12.22 -10.30 1.29
C ALA A 56 10.90 -10.27 0.48
N PRO A 57 10.88 -10.74 -0.78
CA PRO A 57 9.69 -10.71 -1.63
C PRO A 57 8.40 -11.28 -1.00
N PRO A 58 8.44 -12.40 -0.23
CA PRO A 58 7.24 -12.90 0.45
C PRO A 58 6.61 -11.90 1.42
N ARG A 59 7.44 -11.10 2.12
CA ARG A 59 6.95 -10.10 3.09
C ARG A 59 6.27 -8.93 2.39
N LEU A 60 6.79 -8.50 1.25
CA LEU A 60 6.17 -7.46 0.42
C LEU A 60 4.81 -7.94 -0.12
N LEU A 61 4.76 -9.18 -0.60
CA LEU A 61 3.55 -9.78 -1.13
C LEU A 61 2.47 -9.94 -0.05
N GLU A 62 2.86 -10.33 1.17
CA GLU A 62 1.95 -10.35 2.33
C GLU A 62 1.35 -8.98 2.64
N GLU A 63 2.14 -7.89 2.56
CA GLU A 63 1.60 -6.54 2.75
C GLU A 63 0.67 -6.12 1.62
N TYR A 64 0.97 -6.46 0.37
CA TYR A 64 0.08 -6.21 -0.77
C TYR A 64 -1.27 -6.90 -0.57
N TYR A 65 -1.24 -8.17 -0.17
CA TYR A 65 -2.43 -8.94 0.17
C TYR A 65 -3.24 -8.34 1.31
N LYS A 66 -2.60 -7.75 2.32
CA LYS A 66 -3.30 -7.04 3.40
C LYS A 66 -3.96 -5.76 2.89
N ILE A 67 -3.27 -5.00 2.05
CA ILE A 67 -3.79 -3.77 1.43
C ILE A 67 -5.01 -4.09 0.55
N LEU A 68 -4.89 -5.06 -0.34
CA LEU A 68 -5.94 -5.43 -1.30
C LEU A 68 -7.20 -5.98 -0.62
N ARG A 69 -7.08 -6.54 0.59
CA ARG A 69 -8.22 -7.02 1.39
C ARG A 69 -8.84 -5.96 2.29
N ALA A 70 -8.21 -4.79 2.41
CA ALA A 70 -8.56 -3.79 3.40
C ALA A 70 -9.80 -2.96 3.03
N GLY A 71 -10.21 -2.96 1.76
CA GLY A 71 -11.23 -2.03 1.25
C GLY A 71 -10.71 -0.60 1.13
N ALA A 72 -9.40 -0.40 1.04
CA ALA A 72 -8.81 0.92 0.79
C ALA A 72 -7.59 0.80 -0.13
N ALA A 73 -7.62 -0.19 -1.02
CA ALA A 73 -6.53 -0.52 -1.92
C ALA A 73 -6.26 0.62 -2.89
N GLU A 74 -7.29 1.24 -3.48
CA GLU A 74 -7.10 2.34 -4.43
C GLU A 74 -6.31 3.48 -3.77
N LYS A 75 -6.79 3.96 -2.61
CA LYS A 75 -6.15 5.04 -1.87
C LYS A 75 -4.71 4.67 -1.45
N ALA A 76 -4.51 3.43 -0.98
CA ALA A 76 -3.20 2.96 -0.57
C ALA A 76 -2.22 2.93 -1.75
N PHE A 77 -2.56 2.27 -2.86
CA PHE A 77 -1.67 2.14 -4.01
C PHE A 77 -1.42 3.49 -4.71
N ARG A 78 -2.41 4.40 -4.79
CA ARG A 78 -2.18 5.78 -5.25
C ARG A 78 -1.14 6.50 -4.38
N THR A 79 -1.24 6.36 -3.06
CA THR A 79 -0.28 6.96 -2.12
C THR A 79 1.11 6.33 -2.27
N LEU A 80 1.20 5.00 -2.44
CA LEU A 80 2.47 4.32 -2.71
C LEU A 80 3.13 4.81 -4.01
N ALA A 81 2.34 5.02 -5.07
CA ALA A 81 2.81 5.56 -6.33
C ALA A 81 3.34 6.99 -6.18
N GLN A 82 2.58 7.87 -5.50
CA GLN A 82 2.97 9.26 -5.23
C GLN A 82 4.24 9.39 -4.40
N LEU A 83 4.50 8.43 -3.50
CA LEU A 83 5.71 8.37 -2.69
C LEU A 83 6.89 7.69 -3.39
N GLY A 84 6.69 7.20 -4.62
CA GLY A 84 7.71 6.48 -5.39
C GLY A 84 8.07 5.11 -4.79
N LEU A 85 7.22 4.55 -3.91
CA LEU A 85 7.48 3.26 -3.27
C LEU A 85 7.23 2.07 -4.20
N LEU A 86 6.38 2.24 -5.23
CA LEU A 86 6.12 1.16 -6.19
C LEU A 86 7.32 0.91 -7.10
N GLU A 87 8.08 1.94 -7.46
CA GLU A 87 9.18 1.84 -8.42
C GLU A 87 10.26 0.82 -8.01
N PRO A 88 10.80 0.83 -6.78
CA PRO A 88 11.80 -0.17 -6.37
C PRO A 88 11.23 -1.57 -6.15
N ILE A 89 9.90 -1.73 -6.03
CA ILE A 89 9.24 -3.03 -5.82
C ILE A 89 8.88 -3.69 -7.15
N SER A 90 8.27 -2.92 -8.06
CA SER A 90 7.89 -3.35 -9.40
C SER A 90 7.79 -2.14 -10.33
N SER A 91 8.74 -2.06 -11.26
CA SER A 91 8.79 -0.97 -12.24
C SER A 91 7.57 -0.98 -13.17
N GLU A 92 7.05 -2.16 -13.47
CA GLU A 92 5.86 -2.40 -14.29
C GLU A 92 4.62 -1.82 -13.63
N LEU A 93 4.41 -2.14 -12.34
CA LEU A 93 3.28 -1.62 -11.58
C LEU A 93 3.39 -0.10 -11.39
N HIS A 94 4.60 0.42 -11.20
CA HIS A 94 4.81 1.86 -11.12
C HIS A 94 4.48 2.58 -12.44
N ARG A 95 4.93 2.05 -13.59
CA ARG A 95 4.57 2.59 -14.92
C ARG A 95 3.08 2.50 -15.21
N GLY A 96 2.43 1.43 -14.73
CA GLY A 96 1.00 1.21 -14.87
C GLY A 96 0.14 1.86 -13.78
N ALA A 97 0.70 2.76 -12.98
CA ALA A 97 -0.01 3.53 -11.96
C ALA A 97 -0.92 4.62 -12.59
N THR A 98 -1.85 4.19 -13.42
CA THR A 98 -2.73 5.01 -14.28
C THR A 98 -4.20 4.75 -13.95
N ASP A 99 -5.11 5.50 -14.59
CA ASP A 99 -6.55 5.43 -14.33
C ASP A 99 -7.17 4.03 -14.44
N PRO A 100 -6.77 3.15 -15.39
CA PRO A 100 -7.23 1.76 -15.40
C PRO A 100 -6.93 1.01 -14.10
N LEU A 101 -5.72 1.17 -13.54
CA LEU A 101 -5.36 0.53 -12.27
C LEU A 101 -6.22 1.07 -11.13
N TRP A 102 -6.42 2.38 -11.09
CA TRP A 102 -7.23 3.01 -10.06
C TRP A 102 -8.69 2.57 -10.10
N ARG A 103 -9.27 2.45 -11.30
CA ARG A 103 -10.62 1.91 -11.47
C ARG A 103 -10.71 0.48 -10.98
N SER A 104 -9.78 -0.39 -11.37
CA SER A 104 -9.75 -1.79 -10.93
C SER A 104 -9.69 -1.92 -9.40
N LEU A 105 -8.81 -1.14 -8.76
CA LEU A 105 -8.71 -1.14 -7.29
C LEU A 105 -9.94 -0.52 -6.61
N GLY A 106 -10.55 0.50 -7.20
CA GLY A 106 -11.80 1.09 -6.70
C GLY A 106 -12.97 0.11 -6.79
N GLU A 107 -13.05 -0.70 -7.85
CA GLU A 107 -14.05 -1.76 -8.00
C GLU A 107 -13.82 -2.89 -6.98
N LEU A 108 -12.55 -3.26 -6.74
CA LEU A 108 -12.17 -4.21 -5.69
C LEU A 108 -12.60 -3.70 -4.30
N ASP A 109 -12.31 -2.44 -4.00
CA ASP A 109 -12.70 -1.81 -2.74
C ASP A 109 -14.24 -1.77 -2.62
N ALA A 110 -14.95 -1.35 -3.65
CA ALA A 110 -16.41 -1.33 -3.68
C ALA A 110 -17.03 -2.73 -3.50
N TYR A 111 -16.38 -3.78 -4.01
CA TYR A 111 -16.77 -5.16 -3.77
C TYR A 111 -16.52 -5.56 -2.31
N ARG A 112 -15.33 -5.28 -1.77
CA ARG A 112 -14.98 -5.61 -0.37
C ARG A 112 -15.94 -4.99 0.63
N HIS A 113 -16.39 -3.76 0.42
CA HIS A 113 -17.31 -3.06 1.33
C HIS A 113 -18.73 -3.64 1.40
N ARG A 114 -19.11 -4.54 0.48
CA ARG A 114 -20.43 -5.21 0.53
C ARG A 114 -20.53 -6.28 1.62
N PHE A 115 -19.41 -6.57 2.29
CA PHE A 115 -19.29 -7.65 3.26
C PHE A 115 -18.73 -7.12 4.59
N GLU A 116 -19.20 -7.63 5.71
CA GLU A 116 -18.63 -7.29 7.03
C GLU A 116 -17.19 -7.82 7.16
N ALA A 117 -16.98 -9.09 6.81
CA ALA A 117 -15.68 -9.73 6.75
C ALA A 117 -15.16 -9.83 5.32
N THR A 118 -13.85 -10.10 5.15
CA THR A 118 -13.27 -10.36 3.83
C THR A 118 -13.86 -11.67 3.28
N PRO A 119 -14.56 -11.64 2.13
CA PRO A 119 -15.19 -12.85 1.60
C PRO A 119 -14.15 -13.81 1.02
N ASP A 120 -14.41 -15.12 1.10
CA ASP A 120 -13.53 -16.18 0.54
C ASP A 120 -13.33 -16.04 -0.98
N ALA A 121 -14.29 -15.41 -1.65
CA ALA A 121 -14.19 -15.05 -3.06
C ALA A 121 -12.99 -14.14 -3.37
N LEU A 122 -12.47 -13.37 -2.41
CA LEU A 122 -11.23 -12.59 -2.56
C LEU A 122 -9.99 -13.48 -2.36
N SER A 123 -9.87 -14.48 -3.22
CA SER A 123 -8.71 -15.35 -3.32
C SER A 123 -7.46 -14.55 -3.72
N ASN A 124 -6.26 -15.07 -3.39
CA ASN A 124 -5.00 -14.44 -3.78
C ASN A 124 -4.90 -14.21 -5.30
N ALA A 125 -5.46 -15.11 -6.11
CA ALA A 125 -5.50 -14.97 -7.56
C ALA A 125 -6.31 -13.75 -8.01
N ILE A 126 -7.50 -13.54 -7.43
CA ILE A 126 -8.34 -12.38 -7.74
C ILE A 126 -7.66 -11.08 -7.29
N LEU A 127 -7.03 -11.08 -6.11
CA LEU A 127 -6.33 -9.92 -5.58
C LEU A 127 -5.16 -9.51 -6.49
N LEU A 128 -4.29 -10.44 -6.88
CA LEU A 128 -3.20 -10.11 -7.80
C LEU A 128 -3.72 -9.77 -9.20
N GLY A 129 -4.78 -10.43 -9.66
CA GLY A 129 -5.43 -10.11 -10.94
C GLY A 129 -5.84 -8.64 -11.01
N SER A 130 -6.37 -8.07 -9.92
CA SER A 130 -6.76 -6.64 -9.87
C SER A 130 -5.59 -5.67 -10.12
N LEU A 131 -4.35 -6.07 -9.85
CA LEU A 131 -3.14 -5.28 -10.10
C LEU A 131 -2.60 -5.42 -11.53
N LEU A 132 -2.87 -6.56 -12.19
CA LEU A 132 -2.24 -6.93 -13.46
C LEU A 132 -3.15 -6.73 -14.67
N ILE A 133 -4.46 -6.95 -14.53
CA ILE A 133 -5.46 -6.73 -15.59
C ILE A 133 -5.33 -5.35 -16.26
N PRO A 134 -5.05 -4.25 -15.53
CA PRO A 134 -4.95 -2.92 -16.11
C PRO A 134 -3.64 -2.62 -16.85
N LEU A 135 -2.66 -3.54 -16.85
CA LEU A 135 -1.33 -3.36 -17.44
C LEU A 135 -1.24 -3.84 -18.90
N GLY A 136 -2.30 -4.49 -19.41
CA GLY A 136 -2.40 -5.04 -20.76
C GLY A 136 -3.33 -4.25 -21.68
#